data_AF-A0A8K0D035-F1
#
_entry.id   AF-A0A8K0D035-F1
#
_cell.length_a   1.000
_cell.length_b   1.000
_cell.length_c   1.000
_cell.angle_alpha   90.00
_cell.angle_beta   90.00
_cell.angle_gamma   90.00
#
_symmetry.space_group_name_H-M   'P 1'
#
loop_
_entity.id
_entity.type
_entity.pdbx_description
1 polymer ?
#
loop_
_entity_poly.entity_id
_entity_poly.type
_entity_poly.pdbx_seq_one_letter_code
_entity_poly.pdbx_strand_id
1 'polypeptide(L)'
;MPSANIQYSEKYSDKNYEYRHVILPPDLAKLVPRTHLMTETEWRNLGVQQSPNWVHYMLHSPEPHMSSTSQKHRNFVAEPMGEKPVTDLAGIGEVLGKRLIAAGFDKAYVVLGQFLVLKKNQELFQEWMKDTCQANSKQSADCYQCLHDWCEEFL
;
A
#
# COMPACT_ATOMS: atom_id res chain seq x y z
N MET A 1 7.71 -27.45 -11.23
CA MET A 1 6.97 -26.35 -10.57
C MET A 1 6.49 -26.88 -9.23
N PRO A 2 6.73 -26.23 -8.08
CA PRO A 2 6.12 -26.68 -6.84
C PRO A 2 4.62 -26.42 -6.95
N SER A 3 3.81 -27.48 -6.89
CA SER A 3 2.37 -27.39 -6.74
C SER A 3 2.09 -26.58 -5.48
N ALA A 4 1.57 -25.37 -5.63
CA ALA A 4 1.24 -24.52 -4.50
C ALA A 4 0.07 -25.17 -3.74
N ASN A 5 0.39 -26.01 -2.76
CA ASN A 5 -0.59 -26.75 -2.00
C ASN A 5 -1.32 -25.84 -1.01
N ILE A 6 -2.60 -26.11 -0.79
CA ILE A 6 -3.40 -25.48 0.27
C ILE A 6 -2.79 -25.88 1.62
N GLN A 7 -2.55 -24.89 2.49
CA GLN A 7 -2.00 -25.12 3.82
C GLN A 7 -3.11 -25.00 4.88
N TYR A 8 -3.00 -25.80 5.93
CA TYR A 8 -3.95 -25.86 7.03
C TYR A 8 -3.21 -25.58 8.33
N SER A 9 -3.69 -24.62 9.11
CA SER A 9 -3.13 -24.37 10.45
C SER A 9 -3.50 -25.49 11.43
N GLU A 10 -2.85 -25.46 12.59
CA GLU A 10 -3.35 -26.18 13.75
C GLU A 10 -4.75 -25.69 14.13
N LYS A 11 -5.53 -26.59 14.74
CA LYS A 11 -6.87 -26.26 15.25
C LYS A 11 -6.72 -25.58 16.60
N TYR A 12 -7.54 -24.57 16.85
CA TYR A 12 -7.66 -23.91 18.14
C TYR A 12 -9.13 -23.78 18.50
N SER A 13 -9.46 -23.79 19.78
CA SER A 13 -10.86 -23.75 20.24
C SER A 13 -11.07 -22.72 21.32
N ASP A 14 -12.30 -22.23 21.42
CA ASP A 14 -12.79 -21.50 22.59
C ASP A 14 -13.80 -22.37 23.37
N LYS A 15 -14.67 -21.74 24.18
CA LYS A 15 -15.68 -22.47 24.97
C LYS A 15 -16.82 -23.07 24.13
N ASN A 16 -17.04 -22.58 22.92
CA ASN A 16 -18.22 -22.86 22.10
C ASN A 16 -17.85 -23.50 20.74
N TYR A 17 -16.69 -23.18 20.16
CA TYR A 17 -16.33 -23.53 18.79
C TYR A 17 -14.87 -23.96 18.62
N GLU A 18 -14.61 -24.68 17.52
CA GLU A 18 -13.27 -25.02 17.02
C GLU A 18 -13.01 -24.26 15.70
N TYR A 19 -11.80 -23.74 15.57
CA TYR A 19 -11.36 -22.88 14.48
C TYR A 19 -10.05 -23.41 13.87
N ARG A 20 -9.84 -23.08 12.59
CA ARG A 20 -8.62 -23.37 11.84
C ARG A 20 -8.53 -22.39 10.67
N HIS A 21 -7.31 -21.98 10.32
CA HIS A 21 -7.04 -21.20 9.13
C HIS A 21 -6.69 -22.11 7.95
N VAL A 22 -7.25 -21.78 6.78
CA VAL A 22 -6.93 -22.40 5.50
C VAL A 22 -6.27 -21.34 4.62
N ILE A 23 -4.99 -21.55 4.31
CA ILE A 23 -4.21 -20.62 3.50
C ILE A 23 -4.24 -21.13 2.06
N LEU A 24 -4.89 -20.35 1.19
CA LEU A 24 -5.00 -20.65 -0.22
C LEU A 24 -3.77 -20.10 -0.98
N PRO A 25 -3.27 -20.83 -2.00
CA PRO A 25 -2.29 -20.28 -2.92
C PRO A 25 -2.88 -19.08 -3.70
N PRO A 26 -2.04 -18.14 -4.18
CA PRO A 26 -2.51 -16.90 -4.81
C PRO A 26 -3.48 -17.08 -5.97
N ASP A 27 -3.35 -18.17 -6.73
CA ASP A 27 -4.21 -18.43 -7.89
C ASP A 27 -5.62 -18.89 -7.48
N LEU A 28 -5.75 -19.63 -6.37
CA LEU A 28 -7.04 -20.03 -5.82
C LEU A 28 -7.69 -18.90 -5.02
N ALA A 29 -6.90 -18.07 -4.33
CA ALA A 29 -7.41 -16.94 -3.56
C ALA A 29 -8.18 -15.93 -4.43
N LYS A 30 -7.84 -15.80 -5.72
CA LYS A 30 -8.56 -14.96 -6.70
C LYS A 30 -9.97 -15.45 -7.01
N LEU A 31 -10.26 -16.74 -6.78
CA LEU A 31 -11.56 -17.36 -7.03
C LEU A 31 -12.51 -17.23 -5.83
N VAL A 32 -12.03 -16.78 -4.67
CA VAL A 32 -12.84 -16.62 -3.47
C VAL A 32 -13.83 -15.46 -3.67
N PRO A 33 -15.14 -15.68 -3.48
CA PRO A 33 -16.15 -14.63 -3.63
C PRO A 33 -15.98 -13.54 -2.57
N ARG A 34 -16.09 -12.27 -2.98
CA ARG A 34 -16.03 -11.11 -2.07
C ARG A 34 -17.39 -10.66 -1.55
N THR A 35 -18.47 -11.18 -2.14
CA THR A 35 -19.85 -10.73 -1.87
C THR A 35 -20.55 -11.54 -0.80
N HIS A 36 -20.05 -12.73 -0.46
CA HIS A 36 -20.67 -13.64 0.51
C HIS A 36 -19.65 -14.66 1.06
N LEU A 37 -20.02 -15.31 2.17
CA LEU A 37 -19.26 -16.43 2.75
C LEU A 37 -19.52 -17.71 1.96
N MET A 38 -18.49 -18.54 1.82
CA MET A 38 -18.56 -19.78 1.05
C MET A 38 -19.30 -20.90 1.81
N THR A 39 -20.20 -21.58 1.14
CA THR A 39 -20.82 -22.84 1.56
C THR A 39 -19.83 -24.00 1.52
N GLU A 40 -20.19 -25.13 2.15
CA GLU A 40 -19.39 -26.36 2.12
C GLU A 40 -19.04 -26.82 0.71
N THR A 41 -19.99 -26.75 -0.21
CA THR A 41 -19.77 -27.12 -1.60
C THR A 41 -18.78 -26.18 -2.28
N GLU A 42 -18.87 -24.88 -2.03
CA GLU A 42 -18.02 -23.87 -2.68
C GLU A 42 -16.56 -23.99 -2.23
N TRP A 43 -16.28 -24.12 -0.93
CA TRP A 43 -14.89 -24.27 -0.50
C TRP A 43 -14.31 -25.63 -0.89
N ARG A 44 -15.11 -26.71 -0.95
CA ARG A 44 -14.67 -28.00 -1.47
C ARG A 44 -14.31 -27.94 -2.96
N ASN A 45 -15.07 -27.18 -3.75
CA ASN A 45 -14.79 -26.98 -5.17
C ASN A 45 -13.48 -26.20 -5.41
N LEU A 46 -13.04 -25.36 -4.47
CA LEU A 46 -11.71 -24.74 -4.50
C LEU A 46 -10.56 -25.70 -4.14
N GLY A 47 -10.88 -26.94 -3.74
CA GLY A 47 -9.90 -27.94 -3.33
C GLY A 47 -9.63 -27.98 -1.83
N VAL A 48 -10.36 -27.21 -1.01
CA VAL A 48 -10.23 -27.28 0.44
C VAL A 48 -10.81 -28.62 0.93
N GLN A 49 -10.03 -29.35 1.72
CA GLN A 49 -10.38 -30.67 2.24
C GLN A 49 -10.39 -30.65 3.76
N GLN A 50 -11.59 -30.77 4.34
CA GLN A 50 -11.80 -30.85 5.78
C GLN A 50 -12.92 -31.85 6.12
N SER A 51 -13.00 -32.21 7.40
CA SER A 51 -14.12 -32.99 7.93
C SER A 51 -15.46 -32.26 7.72
N PRO A 52 -16.61 -32.94 7.85
CA PRO A 52 -17.92 -32.28 7.81
C PRO A 52 -18.08 -31.22 8.91
N ASN A 53 -19.07 -30.33 8.76
CA ASN A 53 -19.49 -29.28 9.71
C ASN A 53 -18.55 -28.08 9.88
N TRP A 54 -17.51 -27.92 9.06
CA TRP A 54 -16.74 -26.69 9.02
C TRP A 54 -17.51 -25.58 8.27
N VAL A 55 -17.59 -24.41 8.89
CA VAL A 55 -18.26 -23.23 8.32
C VAL A 55 -17.24 -22.14 8.06
N HIS A 56 -17.24 -21.59 6.84
CA HIS A 56 -16.48 -20.39 6.52
C HIS A 56 -17.18 -19.19 7.16
N TYR A 57 -16.76 -18.83 8.37
CA TYR A 57 -17.49 -17.88 9.22
C TYR A 57 -17.05 -16.42 9.05
N MET A 58 -15.90 -16.17 8.41
CA MET A 58 -15.34 -14.82 8.27
C MET A 58 -14.53 -14.67 6.99
N LEU A 59 -14.80 -13.61 6.24
CA LEU A 59 -13.97 -13.18 5.11
C LEU A 59 -12.91 -12.21 5.63
N HIS A 60 -11.64 -12.61 5.60
CA HIS A 60 -10.56 -11.64 5.72
C HIS A 60 -10.52 -10.79 4.45
N SER A 61 -10.77 -9.48 4.58
CA SER A 61 -10.31 -8.55 3.57
C SER A 61 -8.80 -8.72 3.42
N PRO A 62 -8.25 -8.72 2.18
CA PRO A 62 -6.81 -8.76 2.02
C PRO A 62 -6.21 -7.66 2.90
N GLU A 63 -5.24 -8.01 3.74
CA GLU A 63 -4.48 -7.00 4.46
C GLU A 63 -4.02 -5.97 3.42
N PRO A 64 -4.24 -4.67 3.65
CA PRO A 64 -3.75 -3.65 2.75
C PRO A 64 -2.27 -3.95 2.58
N HIS A 65 -1.86 -4.28 1.35
CA HIS A 65 -0.49 -4.60 1.02
C HIS A 65 0.36 -3.57 1.75
N MET A 66 1.17 -4.00 2.73
CA MET A 66 2.08 -3.07 3.39
C MET A 66 2.98 -2.54 2.29
N SER A 67 2.63 -1.38 1.74
CA SER A 67 3.52 -0.57 0.96
C SER A 67 4.64 -0.28 1.93
N SER A 68 5.77 -0.97 1.78
CA SER A 68 6.95 -0.69 2.57
C SER A 68 7.36 0.74 2.22
N THR A 69 6.81 1.70 2.95
CA THR A 69 7.15 3.10 2.82
C THR A 69 8.59 3.22 3.28
N SER A 70 9.40 3.91 2.47
CA SER A 70 10.81 4.11 2.80
C SER A 70 10.94 4.77 4.18
N GLN A 71 12.05 4.52 4.89
CA GLN A 71 12.35 5.20 6.15
C GLN A 71 12.23 6.74 6.00
N LYS A 72 12.63 7.24 4.83
CA LYS A 72 12.53 8.66 4.47
C LYS A 72 11.09 9.18 4.47
N HIS A 73 10.16 8.42 3.89
CA HIS A 73 8.73 8.75 3.96
C HIS A 73 8.27 8.83 5.42
N ARG A 74 8.55 7.79 6.22
CA ARG A 74 8.14 7.74 7.63
C ARG A 74 8.69 8.93 8.44
N ASN A 75 9.96 9.26 8.25
CA ASN A 75 10.59 10.40 8.92
C ASN A 75 9.98 11.74 8.51
N PHE A 76 9.54 11.86 7.25
CA PHE A 76 8.93 13.09 6.75
C PHE A 76 7.52 13.28 7.31
N VAL A 77 6.68 12.25 7.28
CA VAL A 77 5.28 12.31 7.74
C VAL A 77 5.12 12.26 9.26
N ALA A 78 6.17 11.96 10.02
CA ALA A 78 6.11 11.88 11.48
C ALA A 78 6.04 13.25 12.19
N GLU A 79 6.39 14.34 11.49
CA GLU A 79 6.44 15.68 12.09
C GLU A 79 6.12 16.78 11.06
N PRO A 80 5.73 17.99 11.51
CA PRO A 80 5.54 19.13 10.60
C PRO A 80 6.80 19.40 9.77
N MET A 81 6.64 19.67 8.48
CA MET A 81 7.80 19.71 7.57
C MET A 81 8.76 20.89 7.79
N GLY A 82 8.30 21.99 8.39
CA GLY A 82 9.13 23.17 8.67
C GLY A 82 9.98 23.62 7.47
N GLU A 83 11.27 23.84 7.70
CA GLU A 83 12.27 24.28 6.71
C GLU A 83 13.07 23.11 6.07
N LYS A 84 12.53 21.88 6.13
CA LYS A 84 13.20 20.69 5.56
C LYS A 84 13.56 20.90 4.09
N PRO A 85 14.76 20.48 3.65
CA PRO A 85 15.16 20.59 2.25
C PRO A 85 14.29 19.70 1.36
N VAL A 86 14.18 20.03 0.07
CA VAL A 86 13.42 19.23 -0.90
C VAL A 86 13.91 17.78 -0.99
N THR A 87 15.19 17.57 -0.70
CA THR A 87 15.82 16.25 -0.64
C THR A 87 15.36 15.40 0.52
N ASP A 88 14.52 15.88 1.45
CA ASP A 88 13.95 15.05 2.51
C ASP A 88 12.63 14.40 2.10
N LEU A 89 12.01 14.84 1.00
CA LEU A 89 10.82 14.20 0.44
C LEU A 89 11.16 12.79 -0.08
N ALA A 90 10.27 11.84 0.18
CA ALA A 90 10.38 10.50 -0.39
C ALA A 90 10.35 10.59 -1.93
N GLY A 91 11.07 9.68 -2.61
CA GLY A 91 11.22 9.74 -4.07
C GLY A 91 12.25 10.76 -4.59
N ILE A 92 12.66 11.75 -3.79
CA ILE A 92 13.61 12.80 -4.21
C ILE A 92 15.03 12.47 -3.75
N GLY A 93 15.84 11.86 -4.62
CA GLY A 93 17.28 11.68 -4.38
C GLY A 93 18.11 12.94 -4.69
N GLU A 94 19.42 12.90 -4.50
CA GLU A 94 20.32 14.04 -4.77
C GLU A 94 20.21 14.60 -6.19
N VAL A 95 20.08 13.71 -7.19
CA VAL A 95 20.00 14.12 -8.61
C VAL A 95 18.73 14.91 -8.89
N LEU A 96 17.57 14.41 -8.43
CA LEU A 96 16.29 15.11 -8.57
C LEU A 96 16.28 16.38 -7.73
N GLY A 97 16.82 16.31 -6.51
CA GLY A 97 16.94 17.46 -5.60
C GLY A 97 17.72 18.60 -6.23
N LYS A 98 18.89 18.34 -6.84
CA LYS A 98 19.67 19.37 -7.54
C LYS A 98 18.88 20.04 -8.67
N ARG A 99 18.10 19.26 -9.43
CA ARG A 99 17.26 19.78 -10.52
C ARG A 99 16.10 20.62 -9.99
N LEU A 100 15.45 20.16 -8.92
CA LEU A 100 14.38 20.90 -8.24
C LEU A 100 14.91 22.22 -7.65
N ILE A 101 16.05 22.19 -6.96
CA ILE A 101 16.72 23.38 -6.44
C ILE A 101 17.04 24.36 -7.58
N ALA A 102 17.58 23.89 -8.70
CA ALA A 102 17.86 24.73 -9.87
C ALA A 102 16.59 25.33 -10.50
N ALA A 103 15.45 24.65 -10.37
CA ALA A 103 14.13 25.14 -10.79
C ALA A 103 13.44 26.03 -9.74
N GLY A 104 14.08 26.32 -8.60
CA GLY A 104 13.55 27.18 -7.53
C GLY A 104 12.79 26.45 -6.43
N PHE A 105 12.86 25.12 -6.39
CA PHE A 105 12.22 24.26 -5.39
C PHE A 105 13.27 23.72 -4.41
N ASP A 106 13.82 24.58 -3.57
CA ASP A 106 14.89 24.24 -2.63
C ASP A 106 14.37 23.62 -1.32
N LYS A 107 13.16 24.02 -0.89
CA LYS A 107 12.50 23.54 0.33
C LYS A 107 11.30 22.64 0.03
N ALA A 108 11.01 21.73 0.96
CA ALA A 108 9.88 20.82 0.84
C ALA A 108 8.52 21.55 0.76
N TYR A 109 8.37 22.67 1.49
CA TYR A 109 7.13 23.46 1.45
C TYR A 109 6.87 24.13 0.09
N VAL A 110 7.91 24.40 -0.72
CA VAL A 110 7.72 24.97 -2.07
C VAL A 110 7.11 23.93 -2.99
N VAL A 111 7.57 22.68 -2.89
CA VAL A 111 6.99 21.53 -3.61
C VAL A 111 5.58 21.23 -3.10
N LEU A 112 5.34 21.33 -1.80
CA LEU A 112 3.99 21.24 -1.24
C LEU A 112 3.07 22.33 -1.83
N GLY A 113 3.54 23.57 -1.94
CA GLY A 113 2.79 24.65 -2.57
C GLY A 113 2.35 24.29 -3.99
N GLN A 114 3.26 23.76 -4.79
CA GLN A 114 2.94 23.27 -6.14
C GLN A 114 1.95 22.11 -6.13
N PHE A 115 2.11 21.15 -5.23
CA PHE A 115 1.17 20.04 -5.03
C PHE A 115 -0.25 20.53 -4.71
N LEU A 116 -0.37 21.57 -3.88
CA LEU A 116 -1.65 22.19 -3.54
C LEU A 116 -2.25 23.01 -4.69
N VAL A 117 -1.43 23.70 -5.48
CA VAL A 117 -1.88 24.39 -6.72
C VAL A 117 -2.49 23.39 -7.71
N LEU A 118 -1.90 22.20 -7.81
CA LEU A 118 -2.41 21.08 -8.61
C LEU A 118 -3.60 20.34 -7.95
N LYS A 119 -4.18 20.90 -6.87
CA LYS A 119 -5.33 20.37 -6.14
C LYS A 119 -5.16 18.92 -5.68
N LYS A 120 -3.94 18.55 -5.25
CA LYS A 120 -3.59 17.18 -4.89
C LYS A 120 -3.89 16.17 -6.00
N ASN A 121 -3.92 16.58 -7.29
CA ASN A 121 -4.17 15.66 -8.39
C ASN A 121 -2.91 14.85 -8.71
N GLN A 122 -3.01 13.52 -8.62
CA GLN A 122 -1.88 12.61 -8.79
C GLN A 122 -1.27 12.66 -10.19
N GLU A 123 -2.07 12.63 -11.24
CA GLU A 123 -1.59 12.58 -12.62
C GLU A 123 -0.86 13.87 -12.99
N LEU A 124 -1.48 15.03 -12.68
CA LEU A 124 -0.89 16.34 -12.95
C LEU A 124 0.41 16.55 -12.15
N PHE A 125 0.46 16.09 -10.90
CA PHE A 125 1.68 16.19 -10.10
C PHE A 125 2.80 15.31 -10.64
N GLN A 126 2.48 14.09 -11.07
CA GLN A 126 3.47 13.17 -11.65
C GLN A 126 4.00 13.68 -12.99
N GLU A 127 3.14 14.28 -13.82
CA GLU A 127 3.53 14.93 -15.07
C GLU A 127 4.43 16.14 -14.80
N TRP A 128 4.04 17.04 -13.88
CA TRP A 128 4.86 18.17 -13.47
C TRP A 128 6.24 17.76 -12.94
N MET A 129 6.31 16.70 -12.12
CA MET A 129 7.56 16.14 -11.61
C MET A 129 8.46 15.61 -12.73
N LYS A 130 7.87 14.96 -13.73
CA LYS A 130 8.59 14.46 -14.90
C LYS A 130 9.15 15.62 -15.72
N ASP A 131 8.39 16.67 -15.93
CA ASP A 131 8.82 17.80 -16.75
C ASP A 131 9.86 18.67 -16.04
N THR A 132 9.71 18.86 -14.73
CA THR A 132 10.56 19.76 -13.94
C THR A 132 11.90 19.13 -13.54
N CYS A 133 11.90 17.86 -13.11
CA CYS A 133 13.12 17.20 -12.60
C CYS A 133 13.45 15.85 -13.26
N GLN A 134 12.68 15.45 -14.28
CA GLN A 134 12.82 14.17 -14.99
C GLN A 134 12.69 12.97 -14.03
N ALA A 135 11.76 13.06 -13.08
CA ALA A 135 11.43 11.95 -12.20
C ALA A 135 10.79 10.80 -13.00
N ASN A 136 11.12 9.56 -12.62
CA ASN A 136 10.40 8.39 -13.11
C ASN A 136 9.10 8.15 -12.33
N SER A 137 8.26 7.23 -12.81
CA SER A 137 6.94 6.95 -12.23
C SER A 137 7.00 6.52 -10.76
N LYS A 138 8.06 5.83 -10.33
CA LYS A 138 8.21 5.40 -8.93
C LYS A 138 8.56 6.59 -8.04
N GLN A 139 9.51 7.41 -8.47
CA GLN A 139 9.95 8.60 -7.73
C GLN A 139 8.83 9.62 -7.56
N SER A 140 8.08 9.89 -8.63
CA SER A 140 6.96 10.82 -8.59
C SER A 140 5.80 10.27 -7.75
N ALA A 141 5.50 8.96 -7.82
CA ALA A 141 4.51 8.31 -6.96
C ALA A 141 4.90 8.35 -5.47
N ASP A 142 6.16 8.08 -5.14
CA ASP A 142 6.64 8.11 -3.75
C ASP A 142 6.58 9.52 -3.15
N CYS A 143 6.95 10.52 -3.96
CA CYS A 143 6.87 11.93 -3.55
C CYS A 143 5.42 12.37 -3.35
N TYR A 144 4.54 12.02 -4.29
CA TYR A 144 3.11 12.29 -4.19
C TYR A 144 2.53 11.69 -2.91
N GLN A 145 2.75 10.39 -2.67
CA GLN A 145 2.22 9.71 -1.49
C GLN A 145 2.74 10.35 -0.19
N CYS A 146 4.03 10.71 -0.16
CA CYS A 146 4.63 11.38 0.99
C CYS A 146 3.97 12.74 1.30
N LEU A 147 3.67 13.55 0.28
CA LEU A 147 3.00 14.84 0.46
C LEU A 147 1.52 14.67 0.80
N HIS A 148 0.86 13.70 0.17
CA HIS A 148 -0.53 13.37 0.44
C HIS A 148 -0.72 12.97 1.90
N ASP A 149 0.06 11.99 2.38
CA ASP A 149 -0.06 11.50 3.77
C ASP A 149 0.34 12.57 4.78
N TRP A 150 1.34 13.40 4.49
CA TRP A 150 1.65 14.55 5.33
C TRP A 150 0.48 15.55 5.41
N CYS A 151 -0.24 15.79 4.30
CA CYS A 151 -1.40 16.67 4.32
C CYS A 151 -2.54 16.08 5.16
N GLU A 152 -2.82 14.78 5.04
CA GLU A 152 -3.91 14.15 5.81
C GLU A 152 -3.67 14.23 7.33
N GLU A 153 -2.40 14.27 7.77
CA GLU A 153 -2.03 14.37 9.18
C GLU A 153 -1.95 15.83 9.70
N PHE A 154 -1.54 16.79 8.87
CA PHE A 154 -1.17 18.14 9.35
C PHE A 154 -1.93 19.32 8.70
N LEU A 155 -2.78 19.09 7.69
CA LEU A 155 -3.51 20.15 6.97
C LEU A 155 -5.02 19.92 6.93
#